data_AF-C4KL04-F1
#
_entry.id   AF-C4KL04-F1
#
_cell.length_a   1.000
_cell.length_b   1.000
_cell.length_c   1.000
_cell.angle_alpha   90.00
_cell.angle_beta   90.00
_cell.angle_gamma   90.00
#
_symmetry.space_group_name_H-M   'P 1'
#
loop_
_entity.id
_entity.type
_entity.pdbx_description
1 polymer ?
#
loop_
_entity_poly.entity_id
_entity_poly.type
_entity_poly.pdbx_seq_one_letter_code
_entity_poly.pdbx_strand_id
1 'polypeptide(L)'
;MVLLVGLGFMTLLLYLGGVYKVTGGILVPYFMLFVAFEQWAGAVTLFYPTELYPTPVRAVGQGFATEISRVGSVLGVFYFPILTKQIGFIK
;
A
#
# COMPACT_ATOMS: atom_id res chain seq x y z
N MET A 1 2.46 15.87 8.52
CA MET A 1 1.51 15.29 9.51
C MET A 1 0.44 14.43 8.83
N VAL A 2 -0.32 14.98 7.88
CA VAL A 2 -1.42 14.26 7.19
C VAL A 2 -0.98 12.94 6.54
N LEU A 3 0.15 12.93 5.84
CA LEU A 3 0.69 11.73 5.19
C LEU A 3 1.02 10.63 6.22
N LEU A 4 1.70 10.98 7.31
CA LEU A 4 2.08 10.03 8.36
C LEU A 4 0.85 9.42 9.05
N VAL A 5 -0.18 10.24 9.24
CA VAL A 5 -1.47 9.79 9.80
C VAL A 5 -2.16 8.83 8.84
N GLY A 6 -2.25 9.15 7.55
CA GLY A 6 -2.84 8.27 6.54
C GLY A 6 -2.11 6.92 6.42
N LEU A 7 -0.78 6.93 6.37
CA LEU A 7 0.06 5.73 6.34
C LEU A 7 -0.06 4.90 7.64
N GLY A 8 -0.15 5.58 8.79
CA GLY A 8 -0.39 4.95 10.08
C GLY A 8 -1.74 4.22 10.15
N PHE A 9 -2.82 4.87 9.69
CA PHE A 9 -4.15 4.25 9.62
C PHE A 9 -4.18 3.08 8.64
N MET A 10 -3.56 3.21 7.47
CA MET A 10 -3.45 2.14 6.48
C MET A 10 -2.72 0.91 7.06
N THR A 11 -1.61 1.14 7.75
CA THR A 11 -0.82 0.08 8.40
C THR A 11 -1.60 -0.59 9.53
N LEU A 12 -2.30 0.19 10.35
CA LEU A 12 -3.14 -0.32 11.43
C LEU A 12 -4.28 -1.20 10.89
N LEU A 13 -4.95 -0.78 9.81
CA LEU A 13 -5.98 -1.56 9.15
C LEU A 13 -5.37 -2.87 8.61
N LEU A 14 -4.29 -2.85 7.84
CA LEU A 14 -3.67 -4.09 7.36
C LEU A 14 -3.28 -5.05 8.48
N TYR A 15 -2.72 -4.52 9.58
CA TYR A 15 -2.37 -5.34 10.73
C TYR A 15 -3.60 -5.98 11.38
N LEU A 16 -4.67 -5.22 11.61
CA LEU A 16 -5.92 -5.73 12.16
C LEU A 16 -6.56 -6.77 11.23
N GLY A 17 -6.57 -6.56 9.92
CA GLY A 17 -7.09 -7.52 8.94
C GLY A 17 -6.22 -8.78 8.80
N GLY A 18 -4.93 -8.70 9.16
CA GLY A 18 -4.04 -9.86 9.24
C GLY A 18 -4.25 -10.69 10.50
N VAL A 19 -4.53 -10.05 11.64
CA VAL A 19 -4.78 -10.74 12.93
C VAL A 19 -6.19 -11.31 12.99
N TYR A 20 -7.19 -10.51 12.61
CA TYR A 20 -8.57 -10.94 12.52
C TYR A 20 -8.82 -11.43 11.10
N LYS A 21 -9.02 -12.74 10.91
CA LYS A 21 -9.41 -13.30 9.61
C LYS A 21 -10.82 -12.81 9.25
N VAL A 22 -10.91 -11.60 8.69
CA VAL A 22 -12.17 -11.02 8.21
C VAL A 22 -12.59 -11.80 6.98
N THR A 23 -13.70 -12.55 7.08
CA THR A 23 -14.21 -13.39 6.00
C THR A 23 -15.66 -13.04 5.68
N GLY A 24 -16.06 -13.21 4.42
CA GLY A 24 -17.44 -12.98 3.96
C GLY A 24 -17.72 -11.53 3.52
N GLY A 25 -18.98 -11.12 3.54
CA GLY A 25 -19.45 -9.85 2.98
C GLY A 25 -18.87 -8.59 3.64
N ILE A 26 -18.34 -8.69 4.86
CA ILE A 26 -17.70 -7.57 5.59
C ILE A 26 -16.31 -7.24 5.04
N LEU A 27 -15.70 -8.14 4.28
CA LEU A 27 -14.38 -7.93 3.67
C LEU A 27 -14.37 -6.75 2.69
N VAL A 28 -15.45 -6.62 1.91
CA VAL A 28 -15.58 -5.57 0.88
C VAL A 28 -15.58 -4.16 1.49
N PRO A 29 -16.48 -3.81 2.44
CA PRO A 29 -16.45 -2.48 3.04
C PRO A 29 -15.15 -2.24 3.84
N TYR A 30 -14.54 -3.28 4.39
CA TYR A 30 -13.26 -3.18 5.06
C TYR A 30 -12.11 -2.77 4.12
N PHE A 31 -11.99 -3.45 2.98
CA PHE A 31 -11.01 -3.09 1.96
C PHE A 31 -11.31 -1.75 1.29
N MET A 32 -12.59 -1.37 1.14
CA MET A 32 -12.96 -0.04 0.65
C MET A 32 -12.46 1.07 1.57
N LEU A 33 -12.61 0.91 2.89
CA LEU A 33 -12.06 1.87 3.87
C LEU A 33 -10.54 1.94 3.78
N PHE A 34 -9.89 0.77 3.71
CA PHE A 34 -8.43 0.71 3.54
C PHE A 34 -7.95 1.47 2.30
N VAL A 35 -8.57 1.24 1.14
CA VAL A 35 -8.22 1.94 -0.11
C VAL A 35 -8.51 3.44 -0.02
N ALA A 36 -9.61 3.85 0.64
CA ALA A 36 -9.91 5.26 0.84
C ALA A 36 -8.81 6.00 1.62
N PHE A 37 -8.25 5.38 2.66
CA PHE A 37 -7.12 5.96 3.41
C PHE A 37 -5.81 5.95 2.62
N GLU A 38 -5.59 4.93 1.78
CA GLU A 38 -4.43 4.88 0.88
C GLU A 38 -4.46 6.03 -0.14
N GLN A 39 -5.62 6.29 -0.75
CA GLN A 39 -5.80 7.40 -1.68
C GLN A 39 -5.61 8.78 -1.04
N TRP A 40 -5.95 8.94 0.24
CA TRP A 40 -5.67 10.17 0.97
C TRP A 40 -4.15 10.39 1.08
N ALA A 41 -3.38 9.39 1.52
CA ALA A 41 -1.93 9.50 1.60
C ALA A 41 -1.30 9.78 0.21
N GLY A 42 -1.81 9.10 -0.83
CA GLY A 42 -1.40 9.28 -2.22
C GLY A 42 -1.69 10.68 -2.78
N ALA A 43 -2.82 11.29 -2.42
CA ALA A 43 -3.13 12.66 -2.83
C ALA A 43 -2.07 13.65 -2.34
N VAL A 44 -1.59 13.50 -1.10
CA VAL A 44 -0.56 14.39 -0.53
C VAL A 44 0.78 14.20 -1.25
N THR A 45 1.15 12.98 -1.65
CA THR A 45 2.42 12.70 -2.35
C THR A 45 2.37 13.02 -3.83
N LEU A 46 1.19 13.05 -4.44
CA LEU A 46 1.03 13.34 -5.87
C LEU A 46 0.81 14.83 -6.14
N PHE A 47 -0.05 15.50 -5.36
CA PHE A 47 -0.38 16.91 -5.61
C PHE A 47 0.66 17.87 -5.03
N TYR A 48 1.15 17.63 -3.82
CA TYR A 48 2.07 18.58 -3.17
C TYR A 48 3.39 18.79 -3.93
N PRO A 49 4.04 17.74 -4.49
CA PRO A 49 5.23 17.92 -5.32
C PRO A 49 4.92 18.56 -6.67
N THR A 50 3.66 18.49 -7.14
CA THR A 50 3.30 19.12 -8.42
C THR A 50 3.34 20.64 -8.36
N GLU A 51 3.09 21.19 -7.17
CA GLU A 51 3.06 22.63 -6.91
C GLU A 51 4.45 23.19 -6.58
N LEU A 52 5.30 22.42 -5.89
CA LEU A 52 6.62 22.88 -5.45
C LEU A 52 7.76 22.63 -6.44
N TYR A 53 7.69 21.59 -7.28
CA TYR A 53 8.83 21.15 -8.08
C TYR A 53 8.59 21.25 -9.59
N PRO A 54 9.63 21.60 -10.37
CA PRO A 54 9.57 21.62 -11.82
C PRO A 54 9.36 20.21 -12.39
N THR A 55 8.65 20.14 -13.51
CA THR A 55 8.22 18.91 -14.20
C THR A 55 9.29 17.81 -14.33
N PRO A 56 10.56 18.10 -14.71
CA PRO A 56 11.58 17.04 -14.83
C PRO A 56 11.90 16.36 -13.50
N VAL A 57 11.93 17.10 -12.39
CA VAL A 57 12.24 16.54 -11.06
C VAL A 57 11.10 15.63 -10.59
N ARG A 58 9.85 16.05 -10.81
CA ARG A 58 8.67 15.27 -10.47
C ARG A 58 8.55 13.98 -11.29
N ALA A 59 8.82 14.06 -12.59
CA ALA A 59 8.74 12.90 -13.48
C ALA A 59 9.73 11.79 -13.07
N VAL A 60 10.96 12.17 -12.71
CA VAL A 60 11.98 11.24 -12.23
C VAL A 60 11.58 10.64 -10.87
N GLY A 61 11.12 11.46 -9.92
CA GLY A 61 10.69 10.98 -8.60
C GLY A 61 9.53 9.99 -8.67
N GLN A 62 8.51 10.28 -9.49
CA GLN A 62 7.36 9.39 -9.68
C GLN A 62 7.73 8.11 -10.44
N GLY A 63 8.59 8.23 -11.45
CA GLY A 63 9.11 7.08 -12.20
C GLY A 63 9.86 6.10 -11.29
N PHE A 64 10.79 6.63 -10.49
CA PHE A 64 11.57 5.85 -9.53
C PHE A 64 10.67 5.15 -8.49
N ALA A 65 9.69 5.87 -7.91
CA ALA A 65 8.74 5.28 -6.97
C ALA A 65 7.92 4.14 -7.61
N THR A 66 7.54 4.29 -8.88
CA THR A 66 6.79 3.28 -9.63
C THR A 66 7.63 2.03 -9.91
N GLU A 67 8.91 2.20 -10.25
CA GLU A 67 9.83 1.08 -10.46
C GLU A 67 10.04 0.26 -9.18
N ILE A 68 10.24 0.93 -8.04
CA ILE A 68 10.34 0.25 -6.73
C ILE A 68 9.08 -0.55 -6.44
N SER A 69 7.89 0.04 -6.68
CA SER A 69 6.60 -0.65 -6.50
C SER A 69 6.50 -1.92 -7.35
N ARG A 70 6.97 -1.88 -8.61
CA ARG A 70 7.00 -3.05 -9.50
C ARG A 70 7.98 -4.12 -9.03
N VAL A 71 9.18 -3.74 -8.58
CA VAL A 71 10.15 -4.69 -8.02
C VAL A 71 9.56 -5.37 -6.78
N GLY A 72 8.93 -4.62 -5.89
CA GLY A 72 8.23 -5.16 -4.72
C GLY A 72 7.10 -6.12 -5.09
N SER A 73 6.31 -5.82 -6.13
CA SER A 73 5.26 -6.70 -6.64
C SER A 73 5.82 -8.02 -7.17
N VAL A 74 6.90 -7.97 -7.96
CA VAL A 74 7.58 -9.16 -8.48
C VAL A 74 8.12 -10.02 -7.34
N LEU A 75 8.83 -9.41 -6.39
CA LEU A 75 9.33 -10.12 -5.21
C LEU A 75 8.19 -10.72 -4.39
N GLY A 76 7.10 -9.98 -4.20
CA GLY A 76 5.91 -10.48 -3.51
C GLY A 76 5.35 -11.74 -4.17
N VAL A 77 5.14 -11.75 -5.48
CA VAL A 77 4.61 -12.91 -6.21
C VAL A 77 5.54 -14.12 -6.14
N PHE A 78 6.86 -13.93 -6.19
CA PHE A 78 7.82 -15.04 -6.11
C PHE A 78 8.03 -15.57 -4.68
N TYR A 79 8.12 -14.69 -3.69
CA TYR A 79 8.39 -15.07 -2.30
C TYR A 79 7.15 -15.53 -1.55
N PHE A 80 5.97 -14.99 -1.84
CA PHE A 80 4.71 -15.38 -1.19
C PHE A 80 4.45 -16.91 -1.21
N PRO A 81 4.56 -17.63 -2.34
CA PRO A 81 4.35 -19.08 -2.35
C PRO A 81 5.44 -19.87 -1.59
N ILE A 82 6.64 -19.31 -1.42
CA ILE A 82 7.71 -19.93 -0.62
C ILE A 82 7.40 -19.77 0.87
N LEU A 83 6.98 -18.57 1.27
CA LEU A 83 6.59 -18.25 2.64
C LEU A 83 5.38 -19.09 3.09
N THR A 84 4.37 -19.27 2.25
CA THR A 84 3.22 -20.12 2.60
C THR A 84 3.59 -21.58 2.80
N LYS A 85 4.58 -22.10 2.05
CA LYS A 85 5.12 -23.46 2.21
C LYS A 85 5.95 -23.63 3.48
N GLN A 86 6.75 -22.64 3.86
CA GLN A 86 7.62 -22.71 5.04
C GLN A 86 6.87 -22.42 6.35
N ILE A 87 5.92 -21.48 6.33
CA ILE A 87 5.21 -21.00 7.53
C ILE A 87 3.88 -21.77 7.74
N GLY A 88 3.44 -22.56 6.75
CA GLY A 88 2.27 -23.45 6.90
C GLY A 88 0.92 -22.72 7.00
N PHE A 89 0.82 -21.52 6.41
CA PHE A 89 -0.37 -20.66 6.54
C PHE A 89 -1.60 -21.13 5.76
N ILE A 90 -1.46 -22.16 4.92
CA ILE A 90 -2.56 -22.82 4.23
C ILE A 90 -2.47 -24.32 4.51
N LYS A 91 -3.28 -24.76 5.47
CA LYS A 91 -3.93 -26.06 5.41
C LYS A 91 -5.40 -25.81 5.12
#